data_AF-A0A1G6A4N7-F1
#
_entry.id   AF-A0A1G6A4N7-F1
#
_cell.length_a   1.000
_cell.length_b   1.000
_cell.length_c   1.000
_cell.angle_alpha   90.00
_cell.angle_beta   90.00
_cell.angle_gamma   90.00
#
_symmetry.space_group_name_H-M   'P 1'
#
loop_
_entity.id
_entity.type
_entity.pdbx_description
1 polymer ?
#
loop_
_entity_poly.entity_id
_entity_poly.type
_entity_poly.pdbx_seq_one_letter_code
_entity_poly.pdbx_strand_id
1 'polypeptide(L)' 'MKLKKVKIWMLQKGIKGKDVAEGIGVSRSMVSHWLSGRYSSERIRLWFLAQGCPEGFLAKES' A
#
# COMPACT_ATOMS: atom_id res chain seq x y z
N MET A 1 -13.30 3.19 0.14
CA MET A 1 -13.05 3.46 1.58
C MET A 1 -12.00 2.52 2.23
N LYS A 2 -11.51 1.46 1.56
CA LYS A 2 -10.62 0.42 2.14
C LYS A 2 -9.12 0.79 2.25
N LEU A 3 -8.55 1.54 1.32
CA LEU A 3 -7.13 1.94 1.38
C LEU A 3 -6.79 2.91 2.53
N LYS A 4 -7.80 3.53 3.17
CA LYS A 4 -7.63 4.22 4.45
C LYS A 4 -7.15 3.25 5.55
N LYS A 5 -7.63 2.00 5.54
CA LYS A 5 -7.18 0.95 6.48
C LYS A 5 -5.71 0.60 6.25
N VAL A 6 -5.25 0.57 5.00
CA VAL A 6 -3.82 0.38 4.67
C VAL A 6 -2.99 1.53 5.24
N LYS A 7 -3.42 2.79 5.08
CA LYS A 7 -2.73 3.95 5.66
C LYS A 7 -2.65 3.89 7.19
N ILE A 8 -3.73 3.49 7.86
CA ILE A 8 -3.75 3.31 9.32
C ILE A 8 -2.79 2.18 9.74
N TRP A 9 -2.84 1.05 9.04
CA TRP A 9 -1.94 -0.07 9.30
C TRP A 9 -0.47 0.31 9.10
N MET A 10 -0.16 1.10 8.07
CA MET A 10 1.18 1.66 7.85
C MET A 10 1.62 2.51 9.03
N LEU A 11 0.76 3.40 9.53
CA LEU A 11 1.04 4.23 10.70
C LEU A 11 1.31 3.38 11.95
N GLN A 12 0.52 2.34 12.19
CA GLN A 12 0.70 1.42 13.32
C GLN A 12 2.02 0.63 13.24
N LYS A 13 2.46 0.30 12.02
CA LYS A 13 3.74 -0.41 11.78
C LYS A 13 4.95 0.53 11.65
N GLY A 14 4.74 1.84 11.67
CA GLY A 14 5.80 2.82 11.42
C GLY A 14 6.33 2.83 9.97
N ILE A 15 5.58 2.24 9.03
CA ILE A 15 5.96 2.17 7.61
C ILE A 15 5.59 3.49 6.92
N LYS A 16 6.56 4.12 6.27
CA LYS A 16 6.35 5.31 5.44
C LYS A 16 6.24 4.91 3.97
N GLY A 17 5.55 5.72 3.17
CA GLY A 17 5.47 5.50 1.73
C GLY A 17 6.84 5.49 1.02
N LYS A 18 7.86 6.14 1.60
CA LYS A 18 9.25 6.06 1.14
C LYS A 18 9.81 4.64 1.28
N ASP A 19 9.59 4.00 2.43
CA ASP A 19 10.11 2.66 2.71
C ASP A 19 9.49 1.63 1.76
N VAL A 20 8.20 1.78 1.45
CA VAL A 20 7.51 0.99 0.42
C VAL A 20 8.19 1.19 -0.94
N ALA A 21 8.39 2.44 -1.33
CA ALA A 21 8.96 2.81 -2.63
C ALA A 21 10.38 2.25 -2.80
N GLU A 22 11.23 2.36 -1.78
CA GLU A 22 12.59 1.82 -1.77
C GLU A 22 12.59 0.29 -1.77
N GLY A 23 11.70 -0.35 -0.98
CA GLY A 23 11.62 -1.80 -0.86
C GLY A 23 11.24 -2.54 -2.14
N ILE A 24 10.60 -1.87 -3.11
CA ILE A 24 10.24 -2.46 -4.40
C ILE A 24 10.77 -1.70 -5.63
N GLY A 25 11.57 -0.65 -5.43
CA GLY A 25 12.14 0.16 -6.51
C GLY A 25 11.08 0.86 -7.38
N VAL A 26 10.11 1.54 -6.75
CA VAL A 26 9.12 2.37 -7.46
C VAL A 26 9.18 3.82 -6.99
N SER A 27 8.51 4.73 -7.69
CA SER A 27 8.44 6.12 -7.25
C SER A 27 7.47 6.30 -6.06
N ARG A 28 7.77 7.25 -5.17
CA ARG A 28 6.88 7.65 -4.07
C ARG A 28 5.49 8.07 -4.59
N SER A 29 5.44 8.71 -5.76
CA SER A 29 4.19 9.12 -6.40
C SER A 29 3.32 7.92 -6.78
N MET A 30 3.92 6.83 -7.27
CA MET A 30 3.20 5.59 -7.61
C MET A 30 2.57 4.96 -6.36
N VAL A 31 3.31 4.92 -5.24
CA VAL A 31 2.78 4.45 -3.94
C VAL A 31 1.64 5.35 -3.46
N SER A 32 1.78 6.67 -3.57
CA SER A 32 0.75 7.63 -3.19
C SER A 32 -0.54 7.47 -4.02
N HIS A 33 -0.40 7.33 -5.34
CA HIS A 33 -1.54 7.10 -6.25
C HIS A 33 -2.23 5.77 -5.96
N TRP A 34 -1.47 4.72 -5.67
CA TRP A 34 -2.00 3.42 -5.28
C TRP A 34 -2.75 3.49 -3.94
N LEU A 35 -2.16 4.11 -2.92
CA LEU A 35 -2.80 4.34 -1.61
C LEU A 35 -4.05 5.25 -1.69
N SER A 36 -4.18 6.01 -2.76
CA SER A 36 -5.33 6.87 -3.04
C SER A 36 -6.39 6.16 -3.91
N GLY A 37 -6.11 4.93 -4.36
CA GLY A 37 -7.01 4.14 -5.21
C GLY A 37 -7.05 4.56 -6.67
N ARG A 38 -6.25 5.56 -7.06
CA ARG A 38 -6.16 6.06 -8.45
C ARG A 38 -5.38 5.11 -9.36
N TYR A 39 -4.63 4.17 -8.78
CA TYR A 39 -3.79 3.24 -9.50
C TYR A 39 -3.85 1.86 -8.85
N SER A 40 -3.84 0.80 -9.66
CA SER A 40 -3.70 -0.59 -9.20
C SER A 40 -2.32 -1.10 -9.58
N SER A 41 -1.65 -1.75 -8.64
CA SER A 41 -0.33 -2.34 -8.81
C SER A 41 -0.27 -3.62 -8.01
N GLU A 42 -0.09 -4.73 -8.71
CA GLU A 42 0.05 -6.03 -8.05
C GLU A 42 1.37 -6.11 -7.27
N ARG A 43 2.44 -5.46 -7.77
CA ARG A 43 3.71 -5.37 -7.05
C ARG A 43 3.56 -4.68 -5.69
N ILE A 44 2.82 -3.57 -5.63
CA ILE A 44 2.58 -2.86 -4.36
C ILE A 44 1.69 -3.72 -3.45
N ARG A 45 0.64 -4.35 -4.00
CA ARG A 45 -0.25 -5.26 -3.25
C ARG A 45 0.53 -6.42 -2.62
N LEU A 46 1.35 -7.13 -3.40
CA LEU A 46 2.16 -8.25 -2.96
C LEU A 46 3.18 -7.84 -1.89
N TRP A 47 3.78 -6.65 -2.01
CA TRP A 47 4.66 -6.14 -0.97
C TRP A 47 3.92 -5.94 0.36
N PHE A 48 2.73 -5.33 0.33
CA PHE A 48 1.92 -5.18 1.54
C PHE A 48 1.54 -6.53 2.15
N LEU A 49 1.16 -7.52 1.34
CA LEU A 49 0.89 -8.88 1.80
C LEU A 49 2.12 -9.53 2.44
N ALA A 50 3.30 -9.39 1.81
CA ALA A 50 4.56 -9.92 2.33
C ALA A 50 4.96 -9.27 3.67
N GLN A 51 4.58 -8.01 3.91
CA GLN A 51 4.78 -7.33 5.19
C GLN A 51 3.68 -7.67 6.23
N GLY A 52 2.73 -8.54 5.90
CA GLY A 52 1.65 -8.97 6.80
C GLY A 52 0.45 -8.01 6.86
N CYS A 53 0.24 -7.19 5.83
CA CYS A 53 -0.98 -6.39 5.73
C CYS A 53 -2.17 -7.31 5.42
N PRO A 54 -3.27 -7.25 6.19
CA PRO A 54 -4.44 -8.08 5.95
C PRO A 54 -5.03 -7.87 4.55
N GLU A 55 -5.29 -8.96 3.82
CA GLU A 55 -5.80 -8.89 2.44
C GLU A 55 -7.11 -8.11 2.33
N GLY A 56 -7.98 -8.18 3.34
CA GLY A 56 -9.23 -7.42 3.41
C GLY A 56 -9.05 -5.89 3.39
N PHE A 57 -7.85 -5.38 3.66
CA PHE A 57 -7.53 -3.95 3.54
C PHE A 57 -7.14 -3.55 2.12
N LEU A 58 -6.65 -4.52 1.33
CA LEU A 58 -6.09 -4.34 -0.01
C LEU A 58 -7.13 -4.54 -1.13
N ALA A 59 -8.31 -5.08 -0.83
CA ALA A 59 -9.37 -5.30 -1.81
C ALA A 59 -9.89 -3.98 -2.40
N LYS A 60 -9.91 -3.88 -3.74
CA LYS A 60 -10.60 -2.80 -4.46
C LYS A 60 -12.11 -3.00 -4.25
N GLU A 61 -12.86 -1.93 -3.97
CA GLU A 61 -14.32 -1.99 -4.12
C GLU A 61 -14.59 -2.10 -5.62
N SER A 62 -15.23 -3.20 -6.04
CA SER A 62 -15.88 -3.31 -7.36
C SER A 62 -17.04 -2.35 -7.47
#